data_AF-A0A7Y4SXG4-F1
#
_entry.id   AF-A0A7Y4SXG4-F1
#
_cell.length_a   1.000
_cell.length_b   1.000
_cell.length_c   1.000
_cell.angle_alpha   90.00
_cell.angle_beta   90.00
_cell.angle_gamma   90.00
#
_symmetry.space_group_name_H-M   'P 1'
#
loop_
_entity.id
_entity.type
_entity.pdbx_description
1 polymer ?
#
loop_
_entity_poly.entity_id
_entity_poly.type
_entity_poly.pdbx_seq_one_letter_code
_entity_poly.pdbx_strand_id
1 'polypeptide(L)'
;MVNPRSKARIEARIQERVAHCVEFELNDPRRTFITITRVEVSDDLSIAKVFYSVYGTEGDKSRTAHMLEGASGFVKKQVGRVLKTRRIPSLRWIYDDSIELAAKMHETIQEALEKDRTINPAAHTDLPSPAPAPKGPELEHEYLDFLKAQEDEDGAS
;
A
#
# COMPACT_ATOMS: atom_id res chain seq x y z
N MET A 1 -5.33 -23.14 20.26
CA MET A 1 -5.52 -22.84 18.83
C MET A 1 -6.46 -21.65 18.70
N VAL A 2 -6.02 -20.58 18.03
CA VAL A 2 -6.88 -19.41 17.74
C VAL A 2 -7.87 -19.79 16.64
N ASN A 3 -9.14 -19.43 16.79
CA ASN A 3 -10.15 -19.65 15.75
C ASN A 3 -9.77 -18.84 14.48
N PRO A 4 -9.75 -19.44 13.28
CA PRO A 4 -9.33 -18.77 12.04
C PRO A 4 -10.12 -17.48 11.75
N ARG A 5 -11.41 -17.41 12.10
CA ARG A 5 -12.20 -16.18 11.97
C ARG A 5 -11.74 -15.07 12.92
N SER A 6 -11.26 -15.44 14.09
CA SER A 6 -10.72 -14.49 15.07
C SER A 6 -9.33 -14.00 14.68
N LYS A 7 -8.51 -14.87 14.06
CA LYS A 7 -7.18 -14.55 13.56
C LYS A 7 -7.22 -13.48 12.46
N ALA A 8 -8.03 -13.70 11.42
CA ALA A 8 -8.18 -12.74 10.32
C ALA A 8 -8.66 -11.36 10.79
N ARG A 9 -9.55 -11.33 11.80
CA ARG A 9 -10.00 -10.08 12.42
C ARG A 9 -8.88 -9.35 13.16
N ILE A 10 -7.99 -10.08 13.82
CA ILE A 10 -6.83 -9.51 14.51
C ILE A 10 -5.84 -8.97 13.47
N GLU A 11 -5.55 -9.75 12.43
CA GLU A 11 -4.68 -9.34 11.31
C GLU A 11 -5.15 -8.04 10.67
N ALA A 12 -6.44 -7.96 10.31
CA ALA A 12 -7.03 -6.75 9.72
C ALA A 12 -6.93 -5.53 10.65
N ARG A 13 -7.17 -5.71 11.97
CA ARG A 13 -7.04 -4.63 12.96
C ARG A 13 -5.60 -4.17 13.15
N ILE A 14 -4.64 -5.09 13.11
CA ILE A 14 -3.22 -4.74 13.15
C ILE A 14 -2.85 -3.98 11.88
N GLN A 15 -3.25 -4.49 10.71
CA GLN A 15 -2.97 -3.85 9.43
C GLN A 15 -3.49 -2.41 9.39
N GLU A 16 -4.78 -2.21 9.70
CA GLU A 16 -5.41 -0.89 9.75
C GLU A 16 -4.65 0.07 10.68
N ARG A 17 -4.29 -0.40 11.89
CA ARG A 17 -3.59 0.44 12.85
C ARG A 17 -2.15 0.74 12.45
N VAL A 18 -1.43 -0.25 11.93
CA VAL A 18 -0.04 -0.09 11.47
C VAL A 18 0.01 0.85 10.27
N ALA A 19 -0.89 0.69 9.30
CA ALA A 19 -0.98 1.57 8.14
C ALA A 19 -1.18 3.03 8.58
N HIS A 20 -2.14 3.29 9.46
CA HIS A 20 -2.36 4.63 10.01
C HIS A 20 -1.14 5.18 10.74
N CYS A 21 -0.44 4.37 11.53
CA CYS A 21 0.78 4.82 12.22
C CYS A 21 1.88 5.20 11.23
N VAL A 22 2.08 4.39 10.19
CA VAL A 22 3.12 4.63 9.17
C VAL A 22 2.79 5.86 8.33
N GLU A 23 1.52 6.08 7.99
CA GLU A 23 1.09 7.19 7.14
C GLU A 23 1.04 8.53 7.87
N PHE A 24 0.55 8.56 9.11
CA PHE A 24 0.25 9.82 9.81
C PHE A 24 1.12 10.11 11.04
N GLU A 25 1.72 9.08 11.67
CA GLU A 25 2.44 9.24 12.94
C GLU A 25 3.96 9.12 12.79
N LEU A 26 4.44 8.47 11.74
CA LEU A 26 5.85 8.45 11.37
C LEU A 26 6.18 9.70 10.54
N ASN A 27 6.65 10.75 11.24
CA ASN A 27 7.14 11.97 10.61
C ASN A 27 8.53 11.71 9.98
N ASP A 28 8.57 11.21 8.74
CA ASP A 28 9.78 11.28 7.92
C ASP A 28 9.71 12.49 6.97
N PRO A 29 10.61 13.48 7.11
CA PRO A 29 10.63 14.68 6.26
C PRO A 29 10.84 14.40 4.76
N ARG A 30 11.23 13.18 4.38
CA ARG A 30 11.44 12.78 2.97
C ARG A 30 10.23 12.10 2.33
N ARG A 31 9.10 12.00 3.04
CA ARG A 31 7.77 11.55 2.55
C ARG A 31 7.88 10.40 1.53
N THR A 32 8.53 9.31 1.93
CA THR A 32 8.55 8.09 1.12
C THR A 32 7.17 7.44 1.19
N PHE A 33 6.57 7.12 0.04
CA PHE A 33 5.25 6.50 -0.02
C PHE A 33 5.38 5.01 0.34
N ILE A 34 4.99 4.69 1.57
CA ILE A 34 5.02 3.34 2.11
C ILE A 34 3.59 2.82 2.17
N THR A 35 3.36 1.62 1.65
CA THR A 35 2.05 0.96 1.69
C THR A 35 2.15 -0.34 2.46
N ILE A 36 1.17 -0.62 3.34
CA ILE A 36 1.10 -1.88 4.09
C ILE A 36 0.14 -2.84 3.38
N THR A 37 0.68 -3.81 2.66
CA THR A 37 -0.10 -4.73 1.82
C THR A 37 -0.85 -5.77 2.64
N ARG A 38 -0.19 -6.36 3.64
CA ARG A 38 -0.72 -7.50 4.40
C ARG A 38 -0.07 -7.62 5.77
N VAL A 39 -0.79 -8.21 6.70
CA VAL A 39 -0.24 -8.66 7.99
C VAL A 39 -0.58 -10.13 8.20
N GLU A 40 0.42 -10.91 8.60
CA GLU A 40 0.25 -12.29 9.04
C GLU A 40 0.63 -12.42 10.50
N VAL A 41 -0.25 -13.02 11.30
CA VAL A 41 0.04 -13.29 12.70
C VAL A 41 0.31 -14.78 12.89
N SER A 42 1.29 -15.09 13.74
CA SER A 42 1.54 -16.46 14.21
C SER A 42 0.35 -17.02 14.99
N ASP A 43 0.21 -18.34 15.05
CA ASP A 43 -0.94 -18.99 15.71
C ASP A 43 -0.96 -18.81 17.23
N ASP A 44 0.18 -18.47 17.83
CA ASP A 44 0.32 -18.13 19.25
C ASP A 44 0.26 -16.61 19.51
N LEU A 45 -0.01 -15.80 18.47
CA LEU A 45 -0.06 -14.33 18.52
C LEU A 45 1.23 -13.67 19.04
N SER A 46 2.37 -14.35 18.96
CA SER A 46 3.66 -13.84 19.47
C SER A 46 4.38 -12.94 18.47
N ILE A 47 4.22 -13.22 17.18
CA ILE A 47 4.87 -12.56 16.06
C ILE A 47 3.81 -12.13 15.04
N ALA A 48 3.93 -10.89 14.56
CA ALA A 48 3.17 -10.37 13.43
C ALA A 48 4.14 -9.92 12.33
N LYS A 49 4.06 -10.59 11.17
CA LYS A 49 4.79 -10.21 9.97
C LYS A 49 3.99 -9.14 9.24
N VAL A 50 4.60 -7.99 8.99
CA VAL A 50 4.00 -6.85 8.30
C VAL A 50 4.69 -6.73 6.96
N PHE A 51 3.93 -6.96 5.90
CA PHE A 51 4.37 -6.82 4.52
C PHE A 51 4.15 -5.38 4.07
N TYR A 52 5.19 -4.76 3.52
CA TYR A 52 5.14 -3.39 3.04
C TYR A 52 5.82 -3.24 1.69
N SER A 53 5.27 -2.36 0.85
CA SER A 53 5.89 -1.91 -0.39
C SER A 53 6.31 -0.45 -0.27
N VAL A 54 7.31 -0.07 -1.06
CA VAL A 54 7.86 1.28 -1.08
C VAL A 54 7.86 1.74 -2.51
N TYR A 55 7.22 2.88 -2.77
CA TYR A 55 7.32 3.52 -4.07
C TYR A 55 8.56 4.41 -4.12
N GLY A 56 9.58 4.01 -4.87
CA GLY A 56 10.83 4.76 -4.98
C GLY A 56 12.01 3.93 -5.48
N THR A 57 13.21 4.46 -5.29
CA THR A 57 14.48 3.82 -5.67
C THR A 57 14.92 2.78 -4.64
N GLU A 58 15.89 1.94 -4.98
CA GLU A 58 16.51 1.00 -4.02
C GLU A 58 17.07 1.70 -2.77
N GLY A 59 17.57 2.94 -2.94
CA GLY A 59 18.00 3.77 -1.83
C GLY A 59 16.85 4.16 -0.87
N ASP A 60 15.65 4.39 -1.41
CA ASP A 60 14.44 4.66 -0.61
C ASP A 60 14.00 3.42 0.17
N LYS A 61 14.09 2.23 -0.44
CA LYS A 61 13.76 0.95 0.21
C LYS A 61 14.65 0.70 1.43
N SER A 62 15.97 0.84 1.27
CA SER A 62 16.93 0.62 2.37
C SER A 62 16.72 1.62 3.52
N ARG A 63 16.52 2.91 3.20
CA ARG A 63 16.22 3.94 4.21
C ARG A 63 14.92 3.64 4.95
N THR A 64 13.87 3.28 4.20
CA THR A 64 12.57 2.93 4.76
C THR A 64 12.69 1.75 5.71
N ALA A 65 13.45 0.71 5.34
CA ALA A 65 13.68 -0.44 6.21
C ALA A 65 14.31 -0.03 7.55
N HIS A 66 15.30 0.88 7.53
CA HIS A 66 15.94 1.38 8.74
C HIS A 66 14.99 2.22 9.60
N MET A 67 14.20 3.08 8.96
CA MET A 67 13.18 3.91 9.62
C MET A 67 12.12 3.03 10.31
N LEU A 68 11.57 2.04 9.59
CA LEU A 68 10.57 1.11 10.12
C LEU A 68 11.13 0.28 11.27
N GLU A 69 12.37 -0.21 11.15
CA GLU A 69 13.02 -0.97 12.22
C GLU A 69 13.16 -0.11 13.49
N GLY A 70 13.63 1.14 13.37
CA GLY A 70 13.73 2.09 14.48
C GLY A 70 12.36 2.46 15.09
N ALA A 71 11.31 2.54 14.27
CA ALA A 71 9.96 2.85 14.72
C ALA A 71 9.18 1.64 15.25
N SER A 72 9.71 0.42 15.14
CA SER A 72 9.02 -0.82 15.55
C SER A 72 8.45 -0.75 16.97
N GLY A 73 9.20 -0.18 17.91
CA GLY A 73 8.77 -0.03 19.30
C GLY A 73 7.58 0.92 19.46
N PHE A 74 7.61 2.03 18.72
CA PHE A 74 6.52 3.01 18.70
C PHE A 74 5.26 2.38 18.09
N VAL A 75 5.37 1.78 16.90
CA VAL A 75 4.23 1.14 16.20
C VAL A 75 3.66 0.01 17.06
N LYS A 76 4.50 -0.82 17.67
CA LYS A 76 4.07 -1.88 18.60
C LYS A 76 3.24 -1.32 19.76
N LYS A 77 3.65 -0.21 20.36
CA LYS A 77 2.90 0.45 21.44
C LYS A 77 1.53 0.93 20.96
N GLN A 78 1.45 1.51 19.76
CA GLN A 78 0.20 1.99 19.18
C GLN A 78 -0.76 0.86 18.82
N VAL A 79 -0.25 -0.23 18.25
CA VAL A 79 -1.02 -1.46 17.99
C VAL A 79 -1.57 -2.04 19.29
N GLY A 80 -0.77 -2.05 20.35
CA GLY A 80 -1.19 -2.53 21.68
C GLY A 80 -2.36 -1.78 22.29
N ARG A 81 -2.48 -0.47 22.02
CA ARG A 81 -3.62 0.36 22.49
C ARG A 81 -4.94 -0.06 21.85
N VAL A 82 -4.91 -0.56 20.61
CA VAL A 82 -6.12 -0.94 19.86
C VAL A 82 -6.51 -2.39 20.11
N LEU A 83 -5.53 -3.31 20.15
CA LEU A 83 -5.79 -4.75 20.25
C LEU A 83 -6.38 -5.22 21.59
N LYS A 84 -6.28 -4.41 22.67
CA LYS A 84 -6.73 -4.75 24.04
C LYS A 84 -6.33 -6.18 24.48
N THR A 85 -5.20 -6.67 23.99
CA THR A 85 -4.73 -8.04 24.20
C THR A 85 -3.60 -8.06 25.22
N ARG A 86 -3.52 -9.13 26.03
CA ARG A 86 -2.51 -9.28 27.10
C ARG A 86 -1.08 -9.30 26.57
N ARG A 87 -0.86 -9.85 25.37
CA ARG A 87 0.42 -9.88 24.68
C ARG A 87 0.32 -9.18 23.34
N ILE A 88 1.18 -8.19 23.14
CA ILE A 88 1.29 -7.48 21.87
C ILE A 88 2.35 -8.23 21.04
N PRO A 89 2.02 -8.69 19.81
CA PRO A 89 2.97 -9.39 18.97
C PRO A 89 4.18 -8.50 18.67
N SER A 90 5.35 -9.11 18.51
CA SER A 90 6.51 -8.42 17.96
C SER A 90 6.33 -8.26 16.45
N LEU A 91 6.51 -7.04 15.96
CA LEU A 91 6.39 -6.71 14.55
C LEU A 91 7.67 -7.13 13.81
N ARG A 92 7.52 -7.76 12.66
CA ARG A 92 8.60 -8.09 11.73
C ARG A 92 8.27 -7.47 10.38
N TRP A 93 9.10 -6.55 9.93
CA TRP A 93 8.93 -5.88 8.64
C TRP A 93 9.47 -6.78 7.52
N ILE A 94 8.67 -6.96 6.48
CA ILE A 94 9.02 -7.75 5.30
C ILE A 94 8.72 -6.90 4.07
N TYR A 95 9.73 -6.64 3.26
CA TYR A 95 9.53 -5.97 1.99
C TYR A 95 8.76 -6.88 1.03
N ASP A 96 7.79 -6.31 0.34
CA ASP A 96 6.92 -7.00 -0.60
C ASP A 96 7.22 -6.57 -2.04
N ASP A 97 7.94 -7.43 -2.76
CA ASP A 97 8.27 -7.27 -4.18
C ASP A 97 7.06 -7.55 -5.11
N SER A 98 5.95 -8.05 -4.57
CA SER A 98 4.82 -8.56 -5.38
C SER A 98 4.19 -7.49 -6.26
N ILE A 99 4.24 -6.22 -5.85
CA ILE A 99 3.70 -5.10 -6.65
C ILE A 99 4.56 -4.81 -7.88
N GLU A 100 5.89 -4.82 -7.74
CA GLU A 100 6.81 -4.67 -8.88
C GLU A 100 6.64 -5.81 -9.88
N LEU A 101 6.46 -7.04 -9.37
CA LEU A 101 6.22 -8.22 -10.19
C LEU A 101 4.88 -8.13 -10.94
N ALA A 102 3.81 -7.69 -10.27
CA ALA A 102 2.49 -7.56 -10.88
C ALA A 102 2.49 -6.52 -12.02
N ALA A 103 3.18 -5.39 -11.84
CA ALA A 103 3.31 -4.36 -12.88
C ALA A 103 4.01 -4.91 -14.14
N LYS A 104 5.11 -5.66 -13.95
CA LYS A 104 5.85 -6.27 -15.05
C LYS A 104 5.05 -7.36 -15.79
N MET A 105 4.27 -8.14 -15.05
CA MET A 105 3.36 -9.12 -15.67
C MET A 105 2.31 -8.42 -16.54
N HIS A 106 1.74 -7.31 -16.05
CA HIS A 106 0.77 -6.53 -16.82
C HIS A 106 1.35 -6.02 -18.15
N GLU A 107 2.56 -5.45 -18.12
CA GLU A 107 3.26 -4.98 -19.32
C GLU A 107 3.47 -6.12 -20.34
N THR A 108 3.92 -7.29 -19.87
CA THR A 108 4.13 -8.46 -20.74
C THR A 108 2.83 -8.95 -21.38
N ILE A 109 1.71 -8.90 -20.63
CA ILE A 109 0.38 -9.27 -21.14
C ILE A 109 -0.08 -8.27 -22.21
N GLN A 110 0.12 -6.96 -21.98
CA GLN A 110 -0.25 -5.94 -22.97
C GLN A 110 0.57 -6.09 -24.25
N GLU A 111 1.88 -6.30 -24.16
CA GLU A 111 2.71 -6.55 -25.34
C GLU A 111 2.27 -7.78 -26.13
N ALA A 112 1.89 -8.86 -25.45
CA ALA A 112 1.40 -10.07 -26.10
C ALA A 112 0.07 -9.83 -26.83
N LEU A 113 -0.86 -9.10 -26.20
CA LEU A 113 -2.13 -8.71 -26.81
C LEU A 113 -1.94 -7.79 -28.03
N GLU A 114 -0.99 -6.85 -27.98
CA GLU A 114 -0.66 -6.00 -29.12
C GLU A 114 -0.09 -6.80 -30.28
N LYS A 115 0.83 -7.73 -30.01
CA LYS A 115 1.41 -8.61 -31.03
C LYS A 115 0.33 -9.52 -31.64
N ASP A 116 -0.55 -10.12 -30.83
CA ASP A 116 -1.67 -10.94 -31.34
C ASP A 116 -2.64 -10.14 -32.21
N ARG A 117 -2.95 -8.88 -31.85
CA ARG A 117 -3.77 -7.98 -32.69
C ARG A 117 -3.17 -7.71 -34.06
N THR A 118 -1.84 -7.65 -34.17
CA THR A 118 -1.17 -7.47 -35.47
C THR A 118 -1.16 -8.74 -36.33
N ILE A 119 -1.20 -9.92 -35.70
CA ILE A 119 -1.08 -11.22 -36.38
C ILE A 119 -2.44 -11.77 -36.82
N ASN A 120 -3.52 -11.55 -36.06
CA ASN A 120 -4.85 -12.07 -36.41
C ASN A 120 -5.98 -11.04 -36.17
N PRO A 121 -6.19 -10.08 -37.09
CA PRO A 121 -7.20 -9.03 -36.93
C PRO A 121 -8.65 -9.53 -36.98
N ALA A 122 -8.91 -10.71 -37.56
CA ALA A 122 -10.24 -11.27 -37.76
C ALA A 122 -10.79 -12.01 -36.52
N ALA A 123 -9.96 -12.36 -35.54
CA ALA A 123 -10.38 -13.05 -34.32
C ALA A 123 -10.92 -12.10 -33.22
N HIS A 124 -10.81 -10.78 -33.41
CA HIS A 124 -11.10 -9.76 -32.39
C HIS A 124 -12.41 -8.97 -32.59
N THR A 125 -13.20 -9.27 -33.62
CA THR A 125 -14.45 -8.54 -33.92
C THR A 125 -15.57 -8.73 -32.88
N ASP A 126 -15.49 -9.79 -32.05
CA ASP A 126 -16.47 -10.07 -30.99
C ASP A 126 -15.99 -9.69 -29.57
N LEU A 127 -14.73 -9.26 -29.44
CA LEU A 127 -14.24 -8.71 -28.17
C LEU A 127 -14.60 -7.22 -28.15
N PRO A 128 -15.29 -6.72 -27.10
CA PRO A 128 -15.46 -5.29 -26.96
C PRO A 128 -14.05 -4.67 -26.99
N SER A 129 -13.87 -3.65 -27.83
CA SER A 129 -12.66 -2.81 -27.78
C SER A 129 -12.36 -2.55 -26.32
N PRO A 130 -11.13 -2.78 -25.82
CA PRO A 130 -10.80 -2.43 -24.45
C PRO A 130 -11.28 -1.01 -24.26
N ALA A 131 -12.19 -0.81 -23.30
CA ALA A 131 -12.66 0.53 -22.99
C ALA A 131 -11.40 1.38 -22.86
N PRO A 132 -11.33 2.55 -23.51
CA PRO A 132 -10.18 3.43 -23.33
C PRO A 132 -9.94 3.48 -21.83
N ALA A 133 -8.70 3.17 -21.40
CA ALA A 133 -8.33 3.18 -19.99
C ALA A 133 -8.99 4.41 -19.39
N PRO A 134 -9.79 4.28 -18.30
CA PRO A 134 -10.48 5.43 -17.74
C PRO A 134 -9.41 6.49 -17.62
N LYS A 135 -9.58 7.61 -18.34
CA LYS A 135 -8.73 8.77 -18.11
C LYS A 135 -8.75 8.92 -16.60
N GLY A 136 -7.57 8.85 -15.98
CA GLY A 136 -7.44 8.87 -14.52
C GLY A 136 -8.41 9.91 -13.99
N PRO A 137 -9.09 9.61 -12.87
CA PRO A 137 -10.27 10.37 -12.49
C PRO A 137 -9.92 11.85 -12.55
N GLU A 138 -10.85 12.67 -13.05
CA GLU A 138 -10.70 14.12 -13.28
C GLU A 138 -10.36 14.92 -11.99
N LEU A 139 -9.95 14.23 -10.93
CA LEU A 139 -9.40 14.69 -9.66
C LEU A 139 -8.21 15.65 -9.83
N GLU A 140 -7.52 15.67 -10.98
CA GLU A 140 -6.51 16.73 -11.20
C GLU A 140 -7.15 18.12 -11.24
N HIS A 141 -8.37 18.28 -11.78
CA HIS A 141 -9.06 19.57 -11.76
C HIS A 141 -9.69 19.85 -10.38
N GLU A 142 -10.35 18.87 -9.78
CA GLU A 142 -11.00 19.05 -8.48
C GLU A 142 -9.99 19.32 -7.34
N TYR A 143 -8.79 18.70 -7.40
CA TYR A 143 -7.71 18.93 -6.44
C TYR A 143 -6.99 20.26 -6.67
N LEU A 144 -6.84 20.71 -7.93
CA LEU A 144 -6.29 22.04 -8.24
C LEU A 144 -7.26 23.17 -7.90
N ASP A 145 -8.56 22.96 -8.05
CA ASP A 145 -9.59 23.91 -7.63
C ASP A 145 -9.66 24.00 -6.10
N PHE A 146 -9.52 22.88 -5.39
CA PHE A 146 -9.42 22.86 -3.92
C PHE A 146 -8.17 23.58 -3.41
N LEU A 147 -7.01 23.38 -4.06
CA LEU A 147 -5.77 24.06 -3.67
C LEU A 147 -5.81 25.57 -3.96
N LYS A 148 -6.40 25.99 -5.10
CA LYS A 148 -6.59 27.42 -5.41
C LYS A 148 -7.54 28.11 -4.45
N ALA A 149 -8.60 27.42 -4.01
CA ALA A 149 -9.54 27.96 -3.02
C ALA A 149 -8.90 28.22 -1.64
N GLN A 150 -7.79 27.54 -1.29
CA GLN A 150 -7.04 27.83 -0.07
C GLN A 150 -6.08 29.03 -0.20
N GLU A 151 -5.58 29.35 -1.40
CA GLU A 151 -4.67 30.47 -1.59
C GLU A 151 -5.40 31.83 -1.61
N ASP A 152 -6.70 31.85 -1.94
CA ASP A 152 -7.51 33.07 -1.98
C ASP A 152 -7.98 33.57 -0.59
N GLU A 153 -7.93 32.74 0.46
CA GLU A 153 -8.30 33.17 1.83
C GLU A 153 -7.14 33.80 2.63
N ASP A 154 -5.87 33.54 2.26
CA ASP A 154 -4.70 34.08 2.95
C ASP A 154 -4.16 35.40 2.32
N GLY A 155 -4.79 35.88 1.24
CA GLY A 155 -4.39 37.08 0.49
C GLY A 155 -5.10 38.39 0.89
N ALA A 156 -6.04 38.36 1.84
CA ALA A 156 -6.75 39.55 2.30
C ALA A 156 -6.33 39.93 3.73
N SER A 157 -5.17 40.57 3.85
CA SER A 157 -4.80 41.41 5.00
C SER A 157 -3.87 42.54 4.58
#